data_AF-A0A1F8HVJ4-F1
#
_entry.id   AF-A0A1F8HVJ4-F1
#
_cell.length_a   1.000
_cell.length_b   1.000
_cell.length_c   1.000
_cell.angle_alpha   90.00
_cell.angle_beta   90.00
_cell.angle_gamma   90.00
#
_symmetry.space_group_name_H-M   'P 1'
#
loop_
_entity.id
_entity.type
_entity.pdbx_description
1 polymer ?
#
loop_
_entity_poly.entity_id
_entity_poly.type
_entity_poly.pdbx_seq_one_letter_code
_entity_poly.pdbx_strand_id
1 'polypeptide(L)'
;MENLSEPKTKTEKSSLEKRNLIQKDLIEDFCKNSEIQDPEERAKCAIDWVLKYADNFDQLDKSKVDEYYRLATSGTEEDKIRKAELLSQIQTSLVELDNKNG
;
A
#
# COMPACT_ATOMS: atom_id res chain seq x y z
N MET A 1 28.17 6.53 6.67
CA MET A 1 27.16 7.38 6.01
C MET A 1 26.60 6.57 4.87
N GLU A 2 25.44 5.95 5.07
CA GLU A 2 24.75 5.24 3.99
C GLU A 2 24.34 6.25 2.92
N ASN A 3 24.85 6.05 1.71
CA ASN A 3 24.39 6.77 0.52
C ASN A 3 22.94 6.37 0.26
N LEU A 4 22.00 7.11 0.84
CA LEU A 4 20.63 7.18 0.34
C LEU A 4 20.73 7.73 -1.09
N SER A 5 20.73 6.81 -2.05
CA SER A 5 20.82 7.14 -3.46
C SER A 5 19.57 7.94 -3.83
N GLU A 6 19.76 9.21 -4.19
CA GLU A 6 18.71 10.05 -4.75
C GLU A 6 18.13 9.35 -6.00
N PRO A 7 16.80 9.39 -6.22
CA PRO A 7 16.18 8.72 -7.36
C PRO A 7 16.70 9.33 -8.66
N LYS A 8 17.43 8.52 -9.45
CA LYS A 8 18.03 8.87 -10.73
C LYS A 8 17.14 8.34 -11.85
N THR A 9 15.97 8.96 -12.08
CA THR A 9 15.20 9.02 -13.35
C THR A 9 13.70 9.28 -13.09
N LYS A 10 12.98 9.85 -14.08
CA LYS A 10 11.51 10.03 -14.03
C LYS A 10 10.76 8.72 -13.73
N THR A 11 11.31 7.59 -14.17
CA THR A 11 10.74 6.25 -13.98
C THR A 11 10.79 5.79 -12.53
N GLU A 12 11.92 6.00 -11.84
CA GLU A 12 12.06 5.68 -10.41
C GLU A 12 11.13 6.54 -9.54
N LYS A 13 11.04 7.84 -9.85
CA LYS A 13 10.12 8.77 -9.18
C LYS A 13 8.67 8.29 -9.28
N SER A 14 8.24 7.87 -10.48
CA SER A 14 6.90 7.33 -10.71
C SER A 14 6.64 6.03 -9.95
N SER A 15 7.65 5.14 -9.82
CA SER A 15 7.50 3.91 -9.03
C SER A 15 7.34 4.17 -7.53
N LEU A 16 8.05 5.17 -6.99
CA LEU A 16 7.95 5.55 -5.59
C LEU A 16 6.61 6.22 -5.29
N GLU A 17 6.16 7.12 -6.18
CA GLU A 17 4.84 7.75 -6.08
C GLU A 17 3.71 6.71 -6.09
N LYS A 18 3.81 5.73 -7.00
CA LYS A 18 2.88 4.59 -7.06
C LYS A 18 2.89 3.79 -5.76
N ARG A 19 4.07 3.40 -5.26
CA ARG A 19 4.21 2.64 -4.00
C ARG A 19 3.58 3.40 -2.84
N ASN A 20 3.92 4.68 -2.69
CA ASN A 20 3.45 5.51 -1.58
C ASN A 20 1.93 5.69 -1.59
N LEU A 21 1.33 5.88 -2.77
CA LEU A 21 -0.13 6.01 -2.90
C LEU A 21 -0.83 4.73 -2.43
N ILE A 22 -0.34 3.56 -2.85
CA ILE A 22 -0.98 2.28 -2.54
C ILE A 22 -0.80 1.93 -1.06
N GLN A 23 0.42 2.07 -0.53
CA GLN A 23 0.68 1.81 0.89
C GLN A 23 -0.14 2.73 1.79
N LYS A 24 -0.29 4.01 1.42
CA LYS A 24 -1.18 4.93 2.13
C LYS A 24 -2.60 4.40 2.19
N ASP A 25 -3.18 4.01 1.05
CA ASP A 25 -4.56 3.54 1.00
C ASP A 25 -4.74 2.19 1.74
N LEU A 26 -3.75 1.30 1.71
CA LEU A 26 -3.75 0.06 2.49
C LEU A 26 -3.70 0.31 4.00
N ILE A 27 -2.82 1.21 4.45
CA ILE A 27 -2.71 1.61 5.86
C ILE A 27 -4.01 2.27 6.31
N GLU A 28 -4.56 3.16 5.48
CA GLU A 28 -5.85 3.80 5.78
C GLU A 28 -6.96 2.77 5.90
N ASP A 29 -7.08 1.82 4.96
CA ASP A 29 -8.11 0.78 4.99
C ASP A 29 -7.95 -0.15 6.20
N PHE A 30 -6.73 -0.57 6.49
CA PHE A 30 -6.42 -1.42 7.64
C PHE A 30 -6.74 -0.73 8.97
N CYS A 31 -6.38 0.55 9.11
CA CYS A 31 -6.58 1.31 10.35
C CYS A 31 -7.95 2.00 10.45
N LYS A 32 -8.68 2.21 9.34
CA LYS A 32 -10.07 2.77 9.35
C LYS A 32 -11.07 1.78 9.91
N ASN A 33 -10.77 0.48 9.88
CA ASN A 33 -11.64 -0.57 10.42
C ASN A 33 -11.53 -0.75 11.94
N SER A 34 -10.79 0.11 12.64
CA SER A 34 -10.49 -0.09 14.06
C SER A 34 -11.30 0.80 15.02
N GLU A 35 -12.20 1.67 14.52
CA GLU A 35 -12.91 2.70 15.34
C GLU A 35 -11.99 3.62 16.17
N ILE A 36 -10.69 3.62 15.88
CA ILE A 36 -9.69 4.36 16.66
C ILE A 36 -9.85 5.87 16.39
N GLN A 37 -10.42 6.58 17.37
CA GLN A 37 -10.53 8.04 17.31
C GLN A 37 -9.24 8.75 17.72
N ASP A 38 -8.39 8.09 18.52
CA ASP A 38 -7.15 8.66 18.99
C ASP A 38 -6.08 8.74 17.87
N PRO A 39 -5.49 9.91 17.60
CA PRO A 39 -4.46 10.05 16.57
C PRO A 39 -3.17 9.27 16.87
N GLU A 40 -2.80 9.09 18.14
CA GLU A 40 -1.58 8.37 18.53
C GLU A 40 -1.75 6.86 18.32
N GLU A 41 -2.91 6.31 18.65
CA GLU A 41 -3.26 4.92 18.36
C GLU A 41 -3.36 4.65 16.85
N ARG A 42 -3.87 5.60 16.05
CA ARG A 42 -3.84 5.52 14.58
C ARG A 42 -2.41 5.52 14.04
N ALA A 43 -1.52 6.33 14.61
CA ALA A 43 -0.10 6.33 14.25
C ALA A 43 0.57 5.00 14.60
N LYS A 44 0.27 4.42 15.77
CA LYS A 44 0.74 3.08 16.15
C LYS A 44 0.27 2.00 15.17
N CYS A 45 -1.01 1.99 14.81
CA CYS A 45 -1.56 1.07 13.81
C CYS A 45 -0.81 1.18 12.46
N ALA A 46 -0.56 2.39 11.99
CA ALA A 46 0.18 2.61 10.75
C ALA A 46 1.64 2.09 10.84
N ILE A 47 2.32 2.32 11.97
CA ILE A 47 3.68 1.83 12.21
C ILE A 47 3.70 0.29 12.23
N ASP A 48 2.77 -0.33 12.96
CA ASP A 48 2.66 -1.79 13.05
C ASP A 48 2.41 -2.41 11.67
N TRP A 49 1.54 -1.78 10.86
CA TRP A 49 1.31 -2.20 9.48
C TRP A 49 2.59 -2.13 8.65
N VAL A 50 3.34 -1.02 8.74
CA VAL A 50 4.59 -0.84 7.98
C VAL A 50 5.61 -1.90 8.37
N LEU A 51 5.83 -2.09 9.68
CA LEU A 51 6.80 -3.07 10.19
C LEU A 51 6.45 -4.50 9.75
N LYS A 52 5.16 -4.81 9.62
CA LYS A 52 4.70 -6.16 9.29
C LYS A 52 4.63 -6.43 7.78
N TYR A 53 4.23 -5.45 6.99
CA TYR A 53 3.85 -5.69 5.59
C TYR A 53 4.68 -4.94 4.55
N ALA A 54 5.44 -3.90 4.91
CA ALA A 54 6.14 -3.07 3.93
C ALA A 54 7.20 -3.85 3.14
N ASP A 55 7.95 -4.74 3.80
CA ASP A 55 8.99 -5.56 3.15
C ASP A 55 8.41 -6.62 2.20
N ASN A 56 7.15 -7.02 2.42
CA ASN A 56 6.42 -7.93 1.54
C ASN A 56 5.79 -7.23 0.34
N PHE A 57 5.73 -5.88 0.34
CA PHE A 57 5.08 -5.12 -0.71
C PHE A 57 5.75 -5.32 -2.08
N ASP A 58 7.07 -5.41 -2.13
CA ASP A 58 7.81 -5.61 -3.38
C ASP A 58 7.69 -7.03 -3.96
N GLN A 59 7.12 -7.96 -3.18
CA GLN A 59 6.81 -9.33 -3.59
C GLN A 59 5.39 -9.48 -4.13
N LEU A 60 4.57 -8.41 -4.08
CA LEU A 60 3.22 -8.43 -4.63
C LEU A 60 3.24 -8.60 -6.15
N ASP A 61 2.15 -9.18 -6.65
CA ASP A 61 1.88 -9.28 -8.08
C ASP A 61 1.82 -7.88 -8.72
N LYS A 62 2.81 -7.56 -9.56
CA LYS A 62 2.91 -6.28 -10.25
C LYS A 62 1.64 -5.92 -11.02
N SER A 63 0.96 -6.90 -11.63
CA SER A 63 -0.25 -6.65 -12.40
C SER A 63 -1.38 -6.06 -11.55
N LYS A 64 -1.55 -6.57 -10.32
CA LYS A 64 -2.53 -6.05 -9.35
C LYS A 64 -2.15 -4.65 -8.88
N VAL A 65 -0.87 -4.42 -8.60
CA VAL A 65 -0.37 -3.11 -8.15
C VAL A 65 -0.52 -2.07 -9.28
N ASP A 66 -0.25 -2.44 -10.54
CA ASP A 66 -0.46 -1.59 -11.72
C ASP A 66 -1.95 -1.30 -11.98
N GLU A 67 -2.81 -2.31 -11.94
CA GLU A 67 -4.25 -2.14 -12.11
C GLU A 67 -4.82 -1.22 -11.04
N TYR A 68 -4.44 -1.40 -9.78
CA TYR A 68 -4.86 -0.54 -8.69
C TYR A 68 -4.49 0.92 -8.94
N TYR A 69 -3.23 1.17 -9.32
CA TYR A 69 -2.76 2.53 -9.57
C TYR A 69 -3.52 3.20 -10.72
N ARG A 70 -3.83 2.45 -11.78
CA ARG A 70 -4.68 2.92 -12.88
C ARG A 70 -6.08 3.30 -12.39
N LEU A 71 -6.71 2.44 -11.57
CA LEU A 71 -8.06 2.69 -11.02
C LEU A 71 -8.06 3.91 -10.07
N ALA A 72 -7.03 4.05 -9.24
CA ALA A 72 -6.90 5.17 -8.30
C ALA A 72 -6.72 6.53 -8.99
N THR A 73 -6.37 6.55 -10.27
CA THR A 73 -6.06 7.76 -11.05
C THR A 73 -7.09 8.08 -12.14
N SER A 74 -8.03 7.18 -12.45
CA SER A 74 -9.03 7.38 -13.52
C SER A 74 -10.27 8.19 -13.08
N GLY A 75 -10.68 8.07 -11.81
CA GLY A 75 -11.74 8.87 -11.19
C GLY A 75 -13.19 8.49 -11.50
N THR A 76 -13.48 7.35 -12.16
CA THR A 76 -14.86 6.91 -12.42
C THR A 76 -15.49 6.19 -11.21
N GLU A 77 -16.82 6.16 -11.09
CA GLU A 77 -17.51 5.46 -9.99
C GLU A 77 -17.31 3.93 -10.04
N GLU A 78 -17.32 3.34 -11.24
CA GLU A 78 -17.03 1.90 -11.43
C GLU A 78 -15.60 1.58 -10.98
N ASP A 79 -14.65 2.45 -11.31
CA ASP A 79 -13.26 2.28 -10.91
C ASP A 79 -13.08 2.43 -9.38
N LYS A 80 -13.91 3.22 -8.69
CA LYS A 80 -13.88 3.31 -7.21
C LYS A 80 -14.28 1.99 -6.54
N ILE A 81 -15.33 1.33 -7.03
CA ILE A 81 -15.77 0.03 -6.50
C ILE A 81 -14.66 -1.01 -6.72
N ARG A 82 -14.16 -1.09 -7.95
CA ARG A 82 -13.11 -2.05 -8.33
C ARG A 82 -11.79 -1.77 -7.61
N LYS A 83 -11.48 -0.49 -7.35
CA LYS A 83 -10.34 -0.08 -6.52
C LYS A 83 -10.46 -0.65 -5.10
N ALA A 84 -11.63 -0.57 -4.47
CA ALA A 84 -11.84 -1.09 -3.13
C ALA A 84 -11.70 -2.62 -3.07
N GLU A 85 -12.27 -3.33 -4.04
CA GLU A 85 -12.11 -4.78 -4.16
C GLU A 85 -10.64 -5.18 -4.33
N LEU A 86 -9.92 -4.47 -5.19
CA LEU A 86 -8.51 -4.75 -5.46
C LEU A 86 -7.61 -4.39 -4.25
N LEU A 87 -7.96 -3.36 -3.49
CA LEU A 87 -7.28 -3.02 -2.23
C LEU A 87 -7.37 -4.18 -1.23
N SER A 88 -8.57 -4.75 -1.06
CA SER A 88 -8.81 -5.89 -0.17
C SER A 88 -8.01 -7.13 -0.60
N GLN A 89 -7.92 -7.39 -1.90
CA GLN A 89 -7.11 -8.49 -2.44
C GLN A 89 -5.61 -8.28 -2.20
N ILE A 90 -5.11 -7.05 -2.36
CA ILE A 90 -3.72 -6.72 -2.08
C ILE A 90 -3.42 -6.91 -0.58
N GLN A 91 -4.30 -6.42 0.30
CA GLN A 91 -4.17 -6.58 1.75
C GLN A 91 -4.13 -8.06 2.15
N THR A 92 -5.00 -8.90 1.56
CA THR A 92 -4.99 -10.35 1.77
C THR A 92 -3.68 -10.99 1.31
N SER A 93 -3.18 -10.57 0.13
CA SER A 93 -1.91 -11.08 -0.41
C SER A 93 -0.72 -10.73 0.49
N LEU A 94 -0.72 -9.54 1.11
CA LEU A 94 0.31 -9.14 2.07
C LEU A 94 0.31 -10.02 3.34
N VAL A 95 -0.88 -10.35 3.85
CA VAL A 95 -1.03 -11.26 5.00
C VAL A 95 -0.54 -12.67 4.65
N GLU A 96 -0.87 -13.17 3.46
CA GLU A 96 -0.38 -14.46 2.99
C GLU A 96 1.14 -14.50 2.81
N LEU A 97 1.75 -13.41 2.34
CA LEU A 97 3.20 -13.30 2.20
C LEU A 97 3.89 -13.24 3.57
N ASP A 98 3.34 -12.46 4.50
CA ASP A 98 3.81 -12.40 5.90
C ASP A 98 3.81 -13.79 6.55
N ASN A 99 2.70 -14.53 6.43
CA ASN A 99 2.61 -15.90 6.94
C ASN A 99 3.58 -16.89 6.29
N LYS A 100 4.06 -16.62 5.08
CA LYS A 100 5.05 -17.47 4.37
C LYS A 100 6.48 -17.09 4.69
N ASN A 101 6.74 -15.81 4.94
CA ASN A 101 8.06 -15.25 5.18
C ASN A 101 8.42 -15.20 6.69
N GLY A 102 7.43 -15.40 7.56
CA GLY A 102 7.55 -15.47 9.03
C GLY A 102 8.04 -16.79 9.59
#